data_AF-A0A376RCI3-F1
#
_entry.id   AF-A0A376RCI3-F1
#
_cell.length_a   1.000
_cell.length_b   1.000
_cell.length_c   1.000
_cell.angle_alpha   90.00
_cell.angle_beta   90.00
_cell.angle_gamma   90.00
#
_symmetry.space_group_name_H-M   'P 1'
#
loop_
_entity.id
_entity.type
_entity.pdbx_description
1 polymer ?
#
loop_
_entity_poly.entity_id
_entity_poly.type
_entity_poly.pdbx_seq_one_letter_code
_entity_poly.pdbx_strand_id
1 'polypeptide(L)'
;MPIRTIHNISLNPNFGGEVMVIGLGCEKLQPERLLTGTDDVQAIPVESASIVSLQDEKHVGFQSMVEDILQVAERHLQKLNQRQRETCPASELVVGMQCGGSDAFSGVTANPAVGYASDLLVRCGATVMFSEVTEVRDAIHLLTPRAVNEEVGKRLLEEMEWYDNYLNIGKTDRSANPSPGNKKGGLANVVEKALGSIAKSGKSAIVEVLSPGQRPTKRGLIYAATPASDFVCGTQQVASGITVQVFTTGRGTPYGLMAVPVIKMATRTELANRLV
;
A
#
# COMPACT_ATOMS: atom_id res chain seq x y z
N MET A 1 -12.59 -6.30 7.84
CA MET A 1 -11.76 -5.44 6.98
C MET A 1 -10.51 -4.87 7.67
N PRO A 2 -10.55 -4.15 8.81
CA PRO A 2 -9.32 -3.53 9.36
C PRO A 2 -8.31 -4.54 9.94
N ILE A 3 -8.78 -5.65 10.52
CA ILE A 3 -7.91 -6.66 11.19
C ILE A 3 -6.87 -7.22 10.21
N ARG A 4 -7.30 -7.60 9.00
CA ARG A 4 -6.41 -8.11 7.95
C ARG A 4 -5.32 -7.12 7.57
N THR A 5 -5.65 -5.84 7.42
CA THR A 5 -4.67 -4.79 7.12
C THR A 5 -3.61 -4.73 8.21
N ILE A 6 -4.01 -4.61 9.48
CA ILE A 6 -3.05 -4.50 10.61
C ILE A 6 -2.15 -5.72 10.69
N HIS A 7 -2.73 -6.91 10.57
CA HIS A 7 -1.97 -8.16 10.54
C HIS A 7 -0.96 -8.17 9.38
N ASN A 8 -1.39 -7.85 8.16
CA ASN A 8 -0.50 -7.94 7.00
C ASN A 8 0.56 -6.82 6.96
N ILE A 9 0.33 -5.69 7.63
CA ILE A 9 1.37 -4.69 7.89
C ILE A 9 2.50 -5.30 8.73
N SER A 10 2.19 -6.04 9.81
CA SER A 10 3.22 -6.70 10.62
C SER A 10 4.05 -7.73 9.84
N LEU A 11 3.54 -8.22 8.70
CA LEU A 11 4.24 -9.11 7.78
C LEU A 11 5.00 -8.36 6.67
N ASN A 12 5.08 -7.04 6.71
CA ASN A 12 5.87 -6.28 5.74
C ASN A 12 7.37 -6.54 5.95
N PRO A 13 8.16 -6.79 4.88
CA PRO A 13 9.59 -7.10 5.02
C PRO A 13 10.42 -6.05 5.77
N ASN A 14 10.00 -4.78 5.77
CA ASN A 14 10.70 -3.71 6.47
C ASN A 14 10.63 -3.82 8.00
N PHE A 15 9.72 -4.62 8.56
CA PHE A 15 9.70 -4.95 9.99
C PHE A 15 10.59 -6.15 10.35
N GLY A 16 11.17 -6.84 9.36
CA GLY A 16 12.12 -7.93 9.58
C GLY A 16 11.57 -9.17 10.27
N GLY A 17 10.25 -9.33 10.36
CA GLY A 17 9.63 -10.43 11.10
C GLY A 17 9.75 -10.29 12.63
N GLU A 18 10.13 -9.11 13.13
CA GLU A 18 10.45 -8.87 14.54
C GLU A 18 9.52 -7.79 15.12
N VAL A 19 8.22 -8.03 15.03
CA VAL A 19 7.22 -7.11 15.57
C VAL A 19 7.03 -7.37 17.06
N MET A 20 7.02 -6.30 17.85
CA MET A 20 6.64 -6.33 19.26
C MET A 20 5.14 -6.10 19.40
N VAL A 21 4.47 -6.89 20.22
CA VAL A 21 3.03 -6.77 20.48
C VAL A 21 2.81 -6.31 21.91
N ILE A 22 2.07 -5.22 22.07
CA ILE A 22 1.66 -4.70 23.38
C ILE A 22 0.14 -4.77 23.44
N GLY A 23 -0.38 -5.50 24.42
CA GLY A 23 -1.80 -5.68 24.68
C GLY A 23 -2.15 -5.19 26.07
N LEU A 24 -3.36 -4.65 26.24
CA LEU A 24 -3.81 -4.26 27.59
C LEU A 24 -4.06 -5.50 28.45
N GLY A 25 -4.54 -6.59 27.86
CA GLY A 25 -4.90 -7.86 28.52
C GLY A 25 -6.41 -8.09 28.64
N CYS A 26 -7.24 -7.08 28.32
CA CYS A 26 -8.73 -7.18 28.37
C CYS A 26 -9.45 -6.65 27.12
N GLU A 27 -8.71 -6.32 26.07
CA GLU A 27 -9.23 -5.86 24.78
C GLU A 27 -9.97 -6.96 24.00
N LYS A 28 -10.82 -6.56 23.05
CA LYS A 28 -11.54 -7.51 22.19
C LYS A 28 -10.64 -8.19 21.15
N LEU A 29 -9.60 -7.50 20.70
CA LEU A 29 -8.59 -8.01 19.77
C LEU A 29 -7.31 -8.31 20.55
N GLN A 30 -7.30 -9.46 21.22
CA GLN A 30 -6.14 -9.95 21.96
C GLN A 30 -4.95 -10.22 21.03
N PRO A 31 -3.70 -10.04 21.48
CA PRO A 31 -2.48 -10.36 20.73
C PRO A 31 -2.54 -11.73 20.04
N GLU A 32 -2.99 -12.76 20.75
CA GLU A 32 -3.05 -14.14 20.23
C GLU A 32 -3.98 -14.23 19.02
N ARG A 33 -5.07 -13.46 19.00
CA ARG A 33 -6.01 -13.41 17.86
C ARG A 33 -5.40 -12.70 16.65
N LEU A 34 -4.54 -11.72 16.87
CA LEU A 34 -3.79 -11.10 15.78
C LEU A 34 -2.74 -12.08 15.25
N LEU A 35 -2.09 -12.84 16.12
CA LEU A 35 -0.93 -13.67 15.76
C LEU A 35 -1.28 -15.04 15.16
N THR A 36 -2.41 -15.65 15.54
CA THR A 36 -2.80 -17.00 15.11
C THR A 36 -3.13 -17.10 13.60
N GLY A 37 -3.41 -15.96 12.95
CA GLY A 37 -3.82 -15.94 11.53
C GLY A 37 -5.27 -16.40 11.32
N THR A 38 -5.69 -16.45 10.06
CA THR A 38 -6.97 -16.97 9.57
C THR A 38 -6.73 -17.75 8.26
N ASP A 39 -7.74 -18.39 7.69
CA ASP A 39 -7.59 -19.11 6.41
C ASP A 39 -7.03 -18.22 5.27
N ASP A 40 -7.27 -16.92 5.32
CA ASP A 40 -6.81 -15.92 4.35
C ASP A 40 -5.55 -15.14 4.80
N VAL A 41 -5.00 -15.43 5.98
CA VAL A 41 -3.92 -14.67 6.60
C VAL A 41 -2.99 -15.58 7.39
N GLN A 42 -1.72 -15.66 6.99
CA GLN A 42 -0.72 -16.52 7.63
C GLN A 42 -0.50 -16.18 9.11
N ALA A 43 -0.20 -17.17 9.96
CA ALA A 43 0.18 -16.90 11.34
C ALA A 43 1.49 -16.11 11.43
N ILE A 44 1.62 -15.24 12.45
CA ILE A 44 2.84 -14.50 12.74
C ILE A 44 3.53 -15.21 13.91
N PRO A 45 4.68 -15.87 13.69
CA PRO A 45 5.45 -16.44 14.78
C PRO A 45 6.07 -15.30 15.58
N VAL A 46 5.58 -15.10 16.81
CA VAL A 46 6.13 -14.12 17.75
C VAL A 46 6.57 -14.87 18.99
N GLU A 47 7.83 -14.67 19.38
CA GLU A 47 8.33 -15.19 20.65
C GLU A 47 7.51 -14.61 21.80
N SER A 48 7.12 -15.41 22.78
CA SER A 48 6.37 -14.93 23.95
C SER A 48 7.08 -13.76 24.65
N ALA A 49 8.41 -13.69 24.60
CA ALA A 49 9.22 -12.59 25.13
C ALA A 49 9.04 -11.24 24.40
N SER A 50 8.32 -11.22 23.27
CA SER A 50 8.00 -10.05 22.45
C SER A 50 6.54 -9.59 22.62
N ILE A 51 5.77 -10.27 23.47
CA ILE A 51 4.40 -9.92 23.82
C ILE A 51 4.40 -9.34 25.24
N VAL A 52 3.87 -8.13 25.40
CA VAL A 52 3.72 -7.47 26.71
C VAL A 52 2.23 -7.32 27.01
N SER A 53 1.77 -7.93 28.10
CA SER A 53 0.40 -7.80 28.61
C SER A 53 0.39 -6.85 29.80
N LEU A 54 -0.20 -5.67 29.65
CA LEU A 54 -0.13 -4.61 30.65
C LEU A 54 -0.89 -4.94 31.95
N GLN A 55 -1.91 -5.79 31.89
CA GLN A 55 -2.68 -6.23 33.06
C GLN A 55 -2.15 -7.54 33.69
N ASP A 56 -0.94 -7.98 33.33
CA ASP A 56 -0.26 -9.06 34.05
C ASP A 56 -0.04 -8.68 35.52
N GLU A 57 -0.33 -9.60 36.44
CA GLU A 57 -0.23 -9.40 37.90
C GLU A 57 1.20 -9.04 38.36
N LYS A 58 2.22 -9.31 37.53
CA LYS A 58 3.59 -8.89 37.79
C LYS A 58 3.78 -7.36 37.81
N HIS A 59 2.86 -6.59 37.21
CA HIS A 59 2.97 -5.14 37.12
C HIS A 59 2.37 -4.43 38.34
N VAL A 60 3.14 -3.51 38.92
CA VAL A 60 2.67 -2.65 40.02
C VAL A 60 2.64 -1.20 39.54
N GLY A 61 1.45 -0.73 39.17
CA GLY A 61 1.21 0.62 38.69
C GLY A 61 1.65 0.86 37.23
N PHE A 62 1.26 2.01 36.67
CA PHE A 62 1.48 2.33 35.26
C PHE A 62 2.97 2.40 34.87
N GLN A 63 3.82 2.90 35.77
CA GLN A 63 5.26 3.02 35.48
C GLN A 63 5.92 1.65 35.31
N SER A 64 5.54 0.65 36.12
CA SER A 64 6.03 -0.72 35.97
C SER A 64 5.66 -1.33 34.61
N MET A 65 4.49 -1.01 34.08
CA MET A 65 4.06 -1.46 32.74
C MET A 65 4.91 -0.81 31.63
N VAL A 66 5.17 0.49 31.75
CA VAL A 66 6.00 1.23 30.78
C VAL A 66 7.45 0.76 30.81
N GLU A 67 8.01 0.51 31.99
CA GLU A 67 9.38 -0.01 32.14
C GLU A 67 9.55 -1.37 31.46
N ASP A 68 8.58 -2.28 31.57
CA ASP A 68 8.63 -3.58 30.87
C ASP A 68 8.54 -3.41 29.35
N ILE A 69 7.66 -2.53 28.85
CA ILE A 69 7.61 -2.19 27.42
C ILE A 69 8.99 -1.71 26.94
N LEU A 70 9.63 -0.80 27.68
CA LEU A 70 10.93 -0.24 27.29
C LEU A 70 12.05 -1.28 27.31
N GLN A 71 12.06 -2.19 28.28
CA GLN A 71 13.04 -3.28 28.34
C GLN A 71 12.90 -4.25 27.16
N VAL A 72 11.67 -4.61 26.79
CA VAL A 72 11.41 -5.45 25.62
C VAL A 72 11.79 -4.71 24.33
N ALA A 73 11.41 -3.43 24.21
CA ALA A 73 11.77 -2.60 23.06
C ALA A 73 13.29 -2.47 22.90
N GLU A 74 14.03 -2.26 23.98
CA GLU A 74 15.49 -2.15 23.94
C GLU A 74 16.14 -3.44 23.43
N ARG A 75 15.67 -4.60 23.86
CA ARG A 75 16.16 -5.91 23.36
C ARG A 75 15.94 -6.06 21.85
N HIS A 76 14.76 -5.67 21.37
CA HIS A 76 14.44 -5.65 19.93
C HIS A 76 15.37 -4.69 19.17
N LEU A 77 15.54 -3.47 19.67
CA LEU A 77 16.42 -2.47 19.06
C LEU A 77 17.87 -2.94 19.00
N GLN A 78 18.40 -3.55 20.07
CA GLN A 78 19.76 -4.09 20.10
C GLN A 78 19.95 -5.18 19.04
N LYS A 79 18.99 -6.12 18.90
CA LYS A 79 19.01 -7.16 17.87
C LYS A 79 18.93 -6.57 16.46
N LEU A 80 18.00 -5.65 16.22
CA LEU A 80 17.80 -5.01 14.92
C LEU A 80 19.01 -4.16 14.48
N ASN A 81 19.70 -3.54 15.44
CA ASN A 81 20.89 -2.72 15.17
C ASN A 81 22.10 -3.54 14.66
N GLN A 82 22.10 -4.86 14.83
CA GLN A 82 23.16 -5.74 14.31
C GLN A 82 22.96 -6.14 12.85
N ARG A 83 21.79 -5.88 12.26
CA ARG A 83 21.46 -6.30 10.89
C ARG A 83 22.24 -5.48 9.87
N GLN A 84 22.70 -6.14 8.81
CA GLN A 84 23.38 -5.49 7.69
C GLN A 84 22.63 -5.77 6.38
N ARG A 85 22.76 -4.87 5.42
CA ARG A 85 22.21 -5.07 4.07
C ARG A 85 23.07 -6.07 3.31
N GLU A 86 22.43 -6.87 2.47
CA GLU A 86 23.10 -7.81 1.56
C GLU A 86 22.69 -7.51 0.13
N THR A 87 23.49 -7.97 -0.83
CA THR A 87 23.14 -7.88 -2.25
C THR A 87 22.03 -8.89 -2.53
N CYS A 88 20.84 -8.40 -2.88
CA CYS A 88 19.70 -9.23 -3.28
C CYS A 88 19.35 -8.97 -4.75
N PRO A 89 18.79 -9.96 -5.47
CA PRO A 89 18.30 -9.73 -6.82
C PRO A 89 17.10 -8.77 -6.81
N ALA A 90 16.98 -7.95 -7.85
CA ALA A 90 15.87 -7.00 -7.99
C ALA A 90 14.48 -7.68 -8.02
N SER A 91 14.43 -8.99 -8.28
CA SER A 91 13.22 -9.81 -8.20
C SER A 91 12.56 -9.83 -6.82
N GLU A 92 13.30 -9.52 -5.76
CA GLU A 92 12.76 -9.44 -4.39
C GLU A 92 12.07 -8.09 -4.09
N LEU A 93 12.12 -7.13 -5.01
CA LEU A 93 11.43 -5.85 -4.83
C LEU A 93 9.91 -6.02 -4.97
N VAL A 94 9.18 -5.30 -4.12
CA VAL A 94 7.74 -5.12 -4.21
C VAL A 94 7.47 -3.61 -4.24
N VAL A 95 7.10 -3.09 -5.41
CA VAL A 95 7.00 -1.64 -5.65
C VAL A 95 5.56 -1.22 -5.80
N GLY A 96 5.08 -0.32 -4.93
CA GLY A 96 3.77 0.31 -5.03
C GLY A 96 3.81 1.60 -5.83
N MET A 97 2.74 1.90 -6.57
CA MET A 97 2.60 3.12 -7.36
C MET A 97 1.26 3.78 -7.07
N GLN A 98 1.25 5.10 -6.83
CA GLN A 98 0.03 5.89 -6.70
C GLN A 98 0.20 7.32 -7.23
N CYS A 99 -0.92 8.00 -7.47
CA CYS A 99 -0.96 9.42 -7.76
C CYS A 99 -1.29 10.23 -6.50
N GLY A 100 -0.82 11.47 -6.44
CA GLY A 100 -1.27 12.44 -5.46
C GLY A 100 -2.08 13.55 -6.10
N GLY A 101 -1.52 14.76 -6.06
CA GLY A 101 -2.07 15.92 -6.74
C GLY A 101 -1.88 15.86 -8.25
N SER A 102 -2.59 14.95 -8.93
CA SER A 102 -2.60 14.82 -10.39
C SER A 102 -2.91 16.15 -11.09
N ASP A 103 -2.27 16.39 -12.22
CA ASP A 103 -2.41 17.57 -13.09
C ASP A 103 -2.48 17.13 -14.56
N ALA A 104 -2.69 18.09 -15.47
CA ALA A 104 -2.81 17.82 -16.91
C ALA A 104 -1.56 17.14 -17.52
N PHE A 105 -0.40 17.23 -16.88
CA PHE A 105 0.86 16.64 -17.38
C PHE A 105 1.08 15.23 -16.85
N SER A 106 0.35 14.81 -15.81
CA SER A 106 0.54 13.53 -15.14
C SER A 106 0.46 12.35 -16.10
N GLY A 107 -0.56 12.33 -16.97
CA GLY A 107 -0.79 11.26 -17.94
C GLY A 107 0.17 11.25 -19.15
N VAL A 108 0.98 12.30 -19.34
CA VAL A 108 1.88 12.45 -20.49
C VAL A 108 3.36 12.56 -20.12
N THR A 109 3.70 12.71 -18.83
CA THR A 109 5.09 12.74 -18.33
C THR A 109 5.34 11.64 -17.29
N ALA A 110 4.98 11.88 -16.03
CA ALA A 110 5.34 11.04 -14.90
C ALA A 110 4.70 9.65 -14.98
N ASN A 111 3.40 9.55 -15.28
CA ASN A 111 2.71 8.26 -15.27
C ASN A 111 3.23 7.31 -16.37
N PRO A 112 3.47 7.74 -17.63
CA PRO A 112 4.13 6.89 -18.62
C PRO A 112 5.55 6.46 -18.24
N ALA A 113 6.35 7.35 -17.64
CA ALA A 113 7.69 7.00 -17.16
C ALA A 113 7.65 5.93 -16.06
N VAL A 114 6.72 6.07 -15.12
CA VAL A 114 6.44 5.06 -14.08
C VAL A 114 5.96 3.76 -14.70
N GLY A 115 5.09 3.79 -15.70
CA GLY A 115 4.65 2.60 -16.43
C GLY A 115 5.79 1.85 -17.12
N TYR A 116 6.74 2.58 -17.71
CA TYR A 116 7.93 1.96 -18.31
C TYR A 116 8.83 1.32 -17.24
N ALA A 117 9.04 2.00 -16.11
CA ALA A 117 9.78 1.44 -14.98
C ALA A 117 9.09 0.21 -14.37
N SER A 118 7.75 0.20 -14.31
CA SER A 118 6.94 -0.96 -13.92
C SER A 118 7.25 -2.17 -14.82
N ASP A 119 7.25 -2.00 -16.14
CA ASP A 119 7.56 -3.10 -17.06
C ASP A 119 9.01 -3.61 -16.92
N LEU A 120 9.97 -2.72 -16.62
CA LEU A 120 11.36 -3.13 -16.31
C LEU A 120 11.43 -3.99 -15.04
N LEU A 121 10.73 -3.59 -13.98
CA LEU A 121 10.67 -4.35 -12.72
C LEU A 121 10.01 -5.72 -12.90
N VAL A 122 8.91 -5.77 -13.67
CA VAL A 122 8.26 -7.05 -14.03
C VAL A 122 9.23 -7.95 -14.79
N ARG A 123 10.02 -7.41 -15.74
CA ARG A 123 11.06 -8.16 -16.45
C ARG A 123 12.19 -8.67 -15.55
N CYS A 124 12.47 -7.97 -14.45
CA CYS A 124 13.40 -8.45 -13.42
C CYS A 124 12.80 -9.54 -12.51
N GLY A 125 11.52 -9.91 -12.69
CA GLY A 125 10.81 -10.86 -11.85
C GLY A 125 10.34 -10.28 -10.51
N ALA A 126 10.29 -8.96 -10.40
CA ALA A 126 9.79 -8.25 -9.23
C ALA A 126 8.25 -8.20 -9.21
N THR A 127 7.68 -7.75 -8.10
CA THR A 127 6.24 -7.48 -7.97
C THR A 127 5.99 -5.98 -8.02
N VAL A 128 5.03 -5.55 -8.84
CA VAL A 128 4.66 -4.15 -9.00
C VAL A 128 3.17 -3.98 -8.76
N MET A 129 2.77 -2.97 -7.99
CA MET A 129 1.37 -2.72 -7.62
C MET A 129 0.91 -1.34 -8.09
N PHE A 130 -0.28 -1.30 -8.69
CA PHE A 130 -1.07 -0.08 -8.86
C PHE A 130 -2.46 -0.28 -8.25
N SER A 131 -3.11 0.81 -7.83
CA SER A 131 -4.24 0.74 -6.91
C SER A 131 -5.36 1.72 -7.26
N GLU A 132 -5.82 2.55 -6.31
CA GLU A 132 -6.67 3.73 -6.53
C GLU A 132 -7.93 3.46 -7.36
N VAL A 133 -8.87 2.66 -6.83
CA VAL A 133 -10.10 2.26 -7.55
C VAL A 133 -10.80 3.46 -8.19
N THR A 134 -11.03 4.53 -7.42
CA THR A 134 -11.66 5.77 -7.91
C THR A 134 -10.93 6.40 -9.09
N GLU A 135 -9.61 6.23 -9.21
CA GLU A 135 -8.80 6.84 -10.27
C GLU A 135 -8.76 6.02 -11.55
N VAL A 136 -8.99 4.70 -11.48
CA VAL A 136 -8.95 3.82 -12.66
C VAL A 136 -10.34 3.37 -13.13
N ARG A 137 -11.38 3.60 -12.30
CA ARG A 137 -12.74 3.06 -12.48
C ARG A 137 -13.33 3.31 -13.87
N ASP A 138 -13.11 4.49 -14.43
CA ASP A 138 -13.68 4.89 -15.73
C ASP A 138 -12.85 4.41 -16.93
N ALA A 139 -11.65 3.87 -16.67
CA ALA A 139 -10.78 3.25 -17.67
C ALA A 139 -10.65 1.72 -17.49
N ILE A 140 -11.51 1.11 -16.66
CA ILE A 140 -11.50 -0.34 -16.37
C ILE A 140 -11.55 -1.22 -17.63
N HIS A 141 -12.27 -0.77 -18.65
CA HIS A 141 -12.42 -1.43 -19.94
C HIS A 141 -11.09 -1.57 -20.72
N LEU A 142 -10.04 -0.85 -20.32
CA LEU A 142 -8.69 -0.97 -20.88
C LEU A 142 -7.75 -1.81 -19.99
N LEU A 143 -8.12 -2.07 -18.74
CA LEU A 143 -7.38 -2.94 -17.83
C LEU A 143 -7.81 -4.39 -17.96
N THR A 144 -9.12 -4.66 -18.09
CA THR A 144 -9.64 -6.03 -18.20
C THR A 144 -9.07 -6.83 -19.37
N PRO A 145 -8.80 -6.27 -20.57
CA PRO A 145 -8.19 -7.04 -21.67
C PRO A 145 -6.73 -7.44 -21.41
N ARG A 146 -6.09 -6.86 -20.38
CA ARG A 146 -4.71 -7.15 -19.99
C ARG A 146 -4.62 -8.17 -18.86
N ALA A 147 -5.73 -8.66 -18.33
CA ALA A 147 -5.72 -9.75 -17.36
C ALA A 147 -5.16 -11.02 -18.02
N VAL A 148 -4.35 -11.79 -17.29
CA VAL A 148 -3.74 -13.02 -17.81
C VAL A 148 -4.76 -14.12 -18.14
N ASN A 149 -5.94 -14.09 -17.52
CA ASN A 149 -7.04 -15.01 -17.76
C ASN A 149 -8.38 -14.37 -17.32
N GLU A 150 -9.48 -15.07 -17.61
CA GLU A 150 -10.84 -14.60 -17.29
C GLU A 150 -11.10 -14.48 -15.79
N GLU A 151 -10.50 -15.35 -14.97
CA GLU A 151 -10.65 -15.32 -13.50
C GLU A 151 -10.10 -14.01 -12.92
N VAL A 152 -8.89 -13.62 -13.33
CA VAL A 152 -8.27 -12.35 -12.91
C VAL A 152 -9.07 -11.16 -13.47
N GLY A 153 -9.56 -11.25 -14.71
CA GLY A 153 -10.41 -10.22 -15.30
C GLY A 153 -11.72 -10.02 -14.55
N LYS A 154 -12.40 -11.11 -14.17
CA LYS A 154 -13.63 -11.07 -13.38
C LYS A 154 -13.37 -10.55 -11.96
N ARG A 155 -12.29 -10.99 -11.32
CA ARG A 155 -11.90 -10.50 -9.99
C ARG A 155 -11.63 -8.99 -9.99
N LEU A 156 -11.09 -8.44 -11.08
CA LEU A 156 -10.92 -6.99 -11.24
C LEU A 156 -12.27 -6.25 -11.24
N LEU A 157 -13.28 -6.79 -11.93
CA LEU A 157 -14.64 -6.24 -11.96
C LEU A 157 -15.33 -6.33 -10.61
N GLU A 158 -15.13 -7.43 -9.87
CA GLU A 158 -15.65 -7.61 -8.51
C GLU A 158 -15.17 -6.51 -7.56
N GLU A 159 -13.89 -6.13 -7.63
CA GLU A 159 -13.37 -5.01 -6.82
C GLU A 159 -13.95 -3.64 -7.22
N MET A 160 -14.26 -3.44 -8.51
CA MET A 160 -14.92 -2.21 -8.97
C MET A 160 -16.33 -2.11 -8.40
N GLU A 161 -17.12 -3.19 -8.51
CA GLU A 161 -18.49 -3.25 -8.01
C GLU A 161 -18.53 -3.13 -6.48
N TRP A 162 -17.63 -3.81 -5.78
CA TRP A 162 -17.49 -3.70 -4.33
C TRP A 162 -17.27 -2.26 -3.89
N TYR A 163 -16.39 -1.53 -4.58
CA TYR A 163 -16.08 -0.14 -4.24
C TYR A 163 -17.23 0.80 -4.57
N ASP A 164 -17.94 0.60 -5.69
CA ASP A 164 -19.15 1.36 -6.03
C ASP A 164 -20.22 1.17 -4.95
N ASN A 165 -20.44 -0.07 -4.47
CA ASN A 165 -21.36 -0.36 -3.37
C ASN A 165 -20.91 0.27 -2.05
N TYR A 166 -19.61 0.24 -1.74
CA TYR A 166 -19.06 0.89 -0.56
C TYR A 166 -19.35 2.40 -0.53
N LEU A 167 -19.20 3.10 -1.66
CA LEU A 167 -19.53 4.52 -1.78
C LEU A 167 -21.02 4.78 -1.57
N ASN A 168 -21.88 3.94 -2.16
CA ASN A 168 -23.33 4.04 -1.98
C ASN A 168 -23.76 3.88 -0.52
N ILE A 169 -23.22 2.88 0.19
CA ILE A 169 -23.47 2.69 1.64
C ILE A 169 -22.99 3.90 2.44
N GLY A 170 -21.84 4.47 2.06
CA GLY A 170 -21.29 5.70 2.63
C GLY A 170 -22.04 6.98 2.25
N LYS A 171 -23.10 6.89 1.43
CA LYS A 171 -23.84 8.05 0.88
C LYS A 171 -22.93 9.08 0.21
N THR A 172 -21.92 8.59 -0.49
CA THR A 172 -20.95 9.38 -1.24
C THR A 172 -20.85 8.84 -2.66
N ASP A 173 -20.23 9.59 -3.56
CA ASP A 173 -20.06 9.20 -4.95
C ASP A 173 -18.66 9.53 -5.47
N ARG A 174 -18.44 9.23 -6.75
CA ARG A 174 -17.17 9.50 -7.45
C ARG A 174 -17.11 10.92 -8.04
N SER A 175 -18.16 11.74 -7.93
CA SER A 175 -18.25 13.07 -8.56
C SER A 175 -17.23 14.07 -8.00
N ALA A 176 -16.72 13.80 -6.80
CA ALA A 176 -15.60 14.53 -6.20
C ALA A 176 -14.25 14.28 -6.91
N ASN A 177 -14.19 13.32 -7.84
CA ASN A 177 -13.07 13.12 -8.76
C ASN A 177 -13.40 13.79 -10.11
N PRO A 178 -12.53 14.64 -10.72
CA PRO A 178 -11.27 15.18 -10.21
C PRO A 178 -11.45 16.06 -8.97
N SER A 179 -10.51 15.96 -8.01
CA SER A 179 -10.49 16.80 -6.81
C SER A 179 -10.32 18.28 -7.16
N PRO A 180 -10.65 19.24 -6.26
CA PRO A 180 -10.42 20.67 -6.50
C PRO A 180 -8.96 20.99 -6.86
N GLY A 181 -8.00 20.25 -6.31
CA GLY A 181 -6.59 20.38 -6.64
C GLY A 181 -6.24 19.94 -8.06
N ASN A 182 -6.91 18.89 -8.56
CA ASN A 182 -6.74 18.39 -9.94
C ASN A 182 -7.38 19.32 -10.96
N LYS A 183 -8.59 19.84 -10.67
CA LYS A 183 -9.28 20.82 -11.53
C LYS A 183 -8.44 22.09 -11.71
N LYS A 184 -7.85 22.60 -10.62
CA LYS A 184 -6.87 23.71 -10.67
C LYS A 184 -5.61 23.36 -11.46
N GLY A 185 -5.24 22.08 -11.51
CA GLY A 185 -4.11 21.56 -12.27
C GLY A 185 -4.43 21.26 -13.74
N GLY A 186 -5.62 21.63 -14.24
CA GLY A 186 -6.01 21.49 -15.64
C GLY A 186 -6.71 20.18 -16.02
N LEU A 187 -7.04 19.31 -15.06
CA LEU A 187 -7.80 18.09 -15.33
C LEU A 187 -9.30 18.36 -15.28
N ALA A 188 -9.95 18.40 -16.45
CA ALA A 188 -11.36 18.72 -16.59
C ALA A 188 -12.28 17.49 -16.59
N ASN A 189 -11.85 16.37 -17.20
CA ASN A 189 -12.69 15.18 -17.43
C ASN A 189 -12.21 13.97 -16.63
N VAL A 190 -13.15 13.25 -15.99
CA VAL A 190 -12.92 12.01 -15.23
C VAL A 190 -12.32 10.89 -16.08
N VAL A 191 -12.76 10.75 -17.33
CA VAL A 191 -12.26 9.73 -18.26
C VAL A 191 -10.81 10.03 -18.64
N GLU A 192 -10.50 11.27 -18.98
CA GLU A 192 -9.14 11.71 -19.30
C GLU A 192 -8.19 11.47 -18.13
N LYS A 193 -8.63 11.80 -16.90
CA LYS A 193 -7.87 11.50 -15.69
C LYS A 193 -7.64 9.99 -15.53
N ALA A 194 -8.67 9.17 -15.74
CA ALA A 194 -8.55 7.72 -15.60
C ALA A 194 -7.58 7.12 -16.63
N LEU A 195 -7.62 7.59 -17.88
CA LEU A 195 -6.68 7.20 -18.93
C LEU A 195 -5.23 7.55 -18.54
N GLY A 196 -5.00 8.76 -18.02
CA GLY A 196 -3.69 9.17 -17.51
C GLY A 196 -3.25 8.36 -16.29
N SER A 197 -4.17 7.98 -15.41
CA SER A 197 -3.88 7.21 -14.19
C SER A 197 -3.45 5.77 -14.49
N ILE A 198 -4.09 5.10 -15.45
CA ILE A 198 -3.74 3.72 -15.83
C ILE A 198 -2.38 3.63 -16.55
N ALA A 199 -1.86 4.74 -17.09
CA ALA A 199 -0.53 4.75 -17.71
C ALA A 199 0.60 4.29 -16.76
N LYS A 200 0.42 4.45 -15.44
CA LYS A 200 1.35 3.94 -14.41
C LYS A 200 1.51 2.42 -14.44
N SER A 201 0.53 1.70 -14.98
CA SER A 201 0.52 0.24 -15.03
C SER A 201 1.34 -0.34 -16.19
N GLY A 202 1.95 0.49 -17.04
CA GLY A 202 2.75 0.03 -18.17
C GLY A 202 1.95 -0.82 -19.16
N LYS A 203 2.60 -1.82 -19.77
CA LYS A 203 1.99 -2.71 -20.77
C LYS A 203 1.97 -4.18 -20.34
N SER A 204 2.62 -4.53 -19.22
CA SER A 204 2.62 -5.89 -18.68
C SER A 204 1.19 -6.39 -18.38
N ALA A 205 1.02 -7.71 -18.43
CA ALA A 205 -0.23 -8.38 -18.08
C ALA A 205 -0.50 -8.29 -16.57
N ILE A 206 -1.76 -8.10 -16.20
CA ILE A 206 -2.20 -8.11 -14.79
C ILE A 206 -2.35 -9.56 -14.37
N VAL A 207 -1.52 -10.00 -13.42
CA VAL A 207 -1.42 -11.42 -13.03
C VAL A 207 -2.25 -11.79 -11.80
N GLU A 208 -2.64 -10.79 -10.99
CA GLU A 208 -3.41 -10.98 -9.77
C GLU A 208 -4.15 -9.69 -9.39
N VAL A 209 -5.28 -9.85 -8.69
CA VAL A 209 -6.10 -8.76 -8.15
C VAL A 209 -6.29 -8.97 -6.66
N LEU A 210 -5.99 -7.95 -5.86
CA LEU A 210 -6.08 -7.99 -4.40
C LEU A 210 -7.20 -7.09 -3.90
N SER A 211 -8.02 -7.62 -2.99
CA SER A 211 -8.92 -6.82 -2.16
C SER A 211 -8.14 -6.02 -1.12
N PRO A 212 -8.71 -4.97 -0.50
CA PRO A 212 -7.94 -4.11 0.39
C PRO A 212 -7.29 -4.90 1.55
N GLY A 213 -5.95 -4.81 1.61
CA GLY A 213 -5.12 -5.39 2.67
C GLY A 213 -4.72 -6.85 2.44
N GLN A 214 -5.05 -7.46 1.31
CA GLN A 214 -4.52 -8.77 0.92
C GLN A 214 -3.06 -8.67 0.47
N ARG A 215 -2.34 -9.79 0.51
CA ARG A 215 -0.96 -9.91 0.04
C ARG A 215 -0.95 -10.72 -1.27
N PRO A 216 -0.03 -10.42 -2.22
CA PRO A 216 0.06 -11.15 -3.47
C PRO A 216 0.59 -12.57 -3.27
N THR A 217 0.12 -13.49 -4.11
CA THR A 217 0.64 -14.85 -4.25
C THR A 217 1.42 -15.04 -5.55
N LYS A 218 1.35 -14.07 -6.47
CA LYS A 218 2.06 -14.07 -7.75
C LYS A 218 3.07 -12.92 -7.82
N ARG A 219 4.12 -13.09 -8.65
CA ARG A 219 5.03 -12.01 -9.04
C ARG A 219 4.64 -11.49 -10.43
N GLY A 220 4.89 -10.21 -10.69
CA GLY A 220 4.46 -9.50 -11.90
C GLY A 220 3.69 -8.23 -11.57
N LEU A 221 2.83 -7.79 -12.50
CA LEU A 221 1.97 -6.62 -12.30
C LEU A 221 0.68 -7.03 -11.58
N ILE A 222 0.45 -6.43 -10.41
CA ILE A 222 -0.67 -6.71 -9.52
C ILE A 222 -1.56 -5.48 -9.44
N TYR A 223 -2.87 -5.68 -9.49
CA TYR A 223 -3.82 -4.64 -9.11
C TYR A 223 -4.23 -4.81 -7.65
N ALA A 224 -3.93 -3.84 -6.80
CA ALA A 224 -4.32 -3.88 -5.40
C ALA A 224 -5.40 -2.83 -5.13
N ALA A 225 -6.65 -3.24 -4.97
CA ALA A 225 -7.78 -2.34 -4.78
C ALA A 225 -7.64 -1.55 -3.47
N THR A 226 -7.56 -0.22 -3.57
CA THR A 226 -7.52 0.71 -2.44
C THR A 226 -8.34 1.96 -2.74
N PRO A 227 -8.75 2.71 -1.70
CA PRO A 227 -9.11 4.11 -1.86
C PRO A 227 -7.98 4.93 -2.49
N ALA A 228 -8.34 6.01 -3.18
CA ALA A 228 -7.39 6.94 -3.80
C ALA A 228 -6.81 7.99 -2.83
N SER A 229 -7.26 8.01 -1.57
CA SER A 229 -6.70 8.91 -0.56
C SER A 229 -5.25 8.52 -0.25
N ASP A 230 -4.30 9.42 -0.47
CA ASP A 230 -2.84 9.18 -0.46
C ASP A 230 -2.35 8.32 0.73
N PHE A 231 -2.78 8.66 1.94
CA PHE A 231 -2.37 7.96 3.17
C PHE A 231 -3.05 6.60 3.33
N VAL A 232 -4.31 6.49 2.92
CA VAL A 232 -5.06 5.23 3.00
C VAL A 232 -4.51 4.25 1.94
N CYS A 233 -4.30 4.71 0.71
CA CYS A 233 -3.66 3.94 -0.35
C CYS A 233 -2.28 3.45 0.09
N GLY A 234 -1.42 4.35 0.58
CA GLY A 234 -0.10 4.00 1.09
C GLY A 234 -0.14 2.95 2.21
N THR A 235 -1.02 3.12 3.20
CA THR A 235 -1.19 2.15 4.29
C THR A 235 -1.62 0.77 3.78
N GLN A 236 -2.57 0.73 2.84
CA GLN A 236 -3.05 -0.53 2.26
C GLN A 236 -2.03 -1.20 1.35
N GLN A 237 -1.21 -0.44 0.61
CA GLN A 237 -0.10 -1.00 -0.16
C GLN A 237 1.00 -1.55 0.76
N VAL A 238 1.32 -0.87 1.88
CA VAL A 238 2.25 -1.38 2.90
C VAL A 238 1.73 -2.70 3.48
N ALA A 239 0.43 -2.79 3.78
CA ALA A 239 -0.21 -4.05 4.18
C ALA A 239 -0.07 -5.13 3.12
N SER A 240 -0.17 -4.76 1.83
CA SER A 240 0.02 -5.68 0.70
C SER A 240 1.48 -6.11 0.52
N GLY A 241 2.42 -5.49 1.24
CA GLY A 241 3.82 -5.92 1.31
C GLY A 241 4.79 -5.12 0.45
N ILE A 242 4.42 -3.93 -0.03
CA ILE A 242 5.39 -3.07 -0.76
C ILE A 242 6.58 -2.74 0.14
N THR A 243 7.77 -2.65 -0.42
CA THR A 243 9.00 -2.23 0.27
C THR A 243 9.50 -0.86 -0.21
N VAL A 244 8.97 -0.37 -1.34
CA VAL A 244 9.21 0.96 -1.91
C VAL A 244 7.90 1.47 -2.51
N GLN A 245 7.66 2.78 -2.43
CA GLN A 245 6.55 3.41 -3.15
C GLN A 245 7.05 4.49 -4.12
N VAL A 246 6.46 4.55 -5.32
CA VAL A 246 6.60 5.67 -6.26
C VAL A 246 5.32 6.50 -6.25
N PHE A 247 5.47 7.80 -6.04
CA PHE A 247 4.37 8.75 -5.86
C PHE A 247 4.48 9.89 -6.89
N THR A 248 3.59 9.93 -7.87
CA THR A 248 3.58 11.00 -8.88
C THR A 248 2.71 12.18 -8.45
N THR A 249 3.16 13.41 -8.69
CA THR A 249 2.41 14.61 -8.27
C THR A 249 2.70 15.84 -9.13
N GLY A 250 1.63 16.57 -9.46
CA GLY A 250 1.69 17.93 -10.02
C GLY A 250 1.62 19.03 -8.95
N ARG A 251 1.63 18.65 -7.67
CA ARG A 251 1.56 19.56 -6.51
C ARG A 251 2.66 19.28 -5.48
N GLY A 252 3.02 20.31 -4.73
CA GLY A 252 3.98 20.29 -3.64
C GLY A 252 3.51 19.59 -2.36
N THR A 253 3.21 18.30 -2.43
CA THR A 253 2.70 17.54 -1.28
C THR A 253 3.83 17.04 -0.36
N PRO A 254 3.72 17.22 0.98
CA PRO A 254 4.66 16.67 1.95
C PRO A 254 4.42 15.18 2.25
N TYR A 255 3.58 14.49 1.49
CA TYR A 255 3.28 13.07 1.66
C TYR A 255 4.55 12.21 1.79
N GLY A 256 4.55 11.30 2.76
CA GLY A 256 5.59 10.31 2.98
C GLY A 256 5.11 9.24 3.96
N LEU A 257 5.83 8.12 4.01
CA LEU A 257 5.59 7.02 4.93
C LEU A 257 6.88 6.68 5.66
N MET A 258 6.80 6.37 6.96
CA MET A 258 7.93 5.81 7.69
C MET A 258 8.18 4.35 7.29
N ALA A 259 7.11 3.58 7.06
CA ALA A 259 7.20 2.14 6.81
C ALA A 259 8.00 1.78 5.56
N VAL A 260 7.98 2.63 4.52
CA VAL A 260 8.67 2.41 3.25
C VAL A 260 9.19 3.74 2.70
N PRO A 261 10.36 3.77 2.02
CA PRO A 261 10.79 4.94 1.29
C PRO A 261 9.80 5.29 0.16
N VAL A 262 9.45 6.58 0.08
CA VAL A 262 8.56 7.13 -0.95
C VAL A 262 9.36 7.98 -1.92
N ILE A 263 9.50 7.51 -3.16
CA ILE A 263 10.11 8.23 -4.27
C ILE A 263 9.06 9.17 -4.87
N LYS A 264 9.23 10.48 -4.69
CA LYS A 264 8.29 11.50 -5.15
C LYS A 264 8.71 12.02 -6.53
N MET A 265 7.83 11.94 -7.51
CA MET A 265 8.09 12.33 -8.90
C MET A 265 7.22 13.52 -9.31
N ALA A 266 7.88 14.64 -9.67
CA ALA A 266 7.20 15.81 -10.21
C ALA A 266 6.78 15.60 -11.67
N THR A 267 5.64 16.15 -12.06
CA THR A 267 5.10 16.08 -13.44
C THR A 267 5.66 17.15 -14.36
N ARG A 268 6.25 18.23 -13.79
CA ARG A 268 6.75 19.42 -14.50
C ARG A 268 8.09 19.89 -13.91
N THR A 269 8.99 20.37 -14.77
CA THR A 269 10.30 20.93 -14.37
C THR A 269 10.17 22.10 -13.40
N GLU A 270 9.18 22.98 -13.61
CA GLU A 270 8.90 24.11 -12.69
C GLU A 270 8.60 23.63 -11.27
N LEU A 271 7.83 22.54 -11.12
CA LEU A 271 7.51 21.97 -9.82
C LEU A 271 8.75 21.35 -9.17
N ALA A 272 9.56 20.63 -9.96
CA ALA A 272 10.79 20.03 -9.48
C ALA A 272 11.73 21.11 -8.91
N ASN A 273 12.07 22.13 -9.70
CA ASN A 273 12.96 23.21 -9.26
C ASN A 273 12.48 23.95 -8.00
N ARG A 274 11.16 23.95 -7.73
CA ARG A 274 10.60 24.63 -6.57
C ARG A 274 10.65 23.79 -5.29
N LEU A 275 10.50 22.46 -5.38
CA LEU A 275 10.12 21.62 -4.22
C LEU A 275 10.70 20.20 -4.21
N VAL A 276 11.44 19.78 -5.23
CA VAL A 276 12.11 18.45 -5.31
C VAL A 276 13.61 18.68 -5.39
#